data_AF-A0A0Q0RVF1-F1
#
_entry.id   AF-A0A0Q0RVF1-F1
#
_cell.length_a   1.000
_cell.length_b   1.000
_cell.length_c   1.000
_cell.angle_alpha   90.00
_cell.angle_beta   90.00
_cell.angle_gamma   90.00
#
_symmetry.space_group_name_H-M   'P 1'
#
loop_
_entity.id
_entity.type
_entity.pdbx_description
1 polymer ?
#
loop_
_entity_poly.entity_id
_entity_poly.type
_entity_poly.pdbx_seq_one_letter_code
_entity_poly.pdbx_strand_id
1 'polypeptide(L)' 'MEKKNLRILIYSDHFYPSIGGSENYAIDLANELTKEGHKVGVITAKKSMVKDTFQFKVFRLHKPFSIKRININLI' A
#
# COMPACT_ATOMS: atom_id res chain seq x y z
N MET A 1 19.09 19.29 -4.61
CA MET A 1 17.63 19.47 -4.54
C MET A 1 17.13 18.80 -3.28
N GLU A 2 16.39 19.48 -2.42
CA GLU A 2 15.70 18.82 -1.30
C GLU A 2 14.66 17.83 -1.88
N LYS A 3 14.77 16.55 -1.52
CA LYS A 3 13.73 15.57 -1.87
C LYS A 3 12.49 15.88 -1.04
N LYS A 4 11.39 16.21 -1.71
CA LYS A 4 10.10 16.50 -1.08
C LYS A 4 9.54 15.23 -0.43
N ASN A 5 9.18 15.28 0.84
CA ASN A 5 8.46 14.18 1.50
C ASN A 5 6.99 14.18 1.06
N LEU A 6 6.61 13.20 0.23
CA LEU A 6 5.27 13.06 -0.31
C LEU A 6 4.44 12.05 0.50
N ARG A 7 3.12 12.20 0.43
CA ARG A 7 2.15 11.20 0.88
C ARG A 7 1.64 10.47 -0.36
N ILE A 8 1.90 9.17 -0.43
CA ILE A 8 1.64 8.36 -1.62
C ILE A 8 0.70 7.21 -1.25
N LEU A 9 -0.33 7.02 -2.06
CA LEU A 9 -1.31 5.96 -1.89
C LEU A 9 -1.32 5.10 -3.15
N ILE A 10 -0.95 3.83 -2.99
CA ILE A 10 -0.91 2.85 -4.08
C ILE A 10 -2.15 1.98 -3.97
N TYR A 11 -2.81 1.75 -5.10
CA TYR A 11 -3.90 0.80 -5.19
C TYR A 11 -3.43 -0.46 -5.91
N SER A 12 -3.67 -1.63 -5.31
CA SER A 12 -3.47 -2.92 -5.96
C SER A 12 -4.50 -3.94 -5.48
N ASP A 13 -5.35 -4.41 -6.38
CA ASP A 13 -6.39 -5.40 -6.06
C ASP A 13 -5.77 -6.71 -5.56
N HIS A 14 -4.71 -7.14 -6.26
CA HIS A 14 -3.85 -8.25 -5.88
C HIS A 14 -2.64 -7.74 -5.10
N PHE A 15 -2.45 -8.25 -3.89
CA PHE A 15 -1.36 -7.88 -2.99
C PHE A 15 -1.01 -9.10 -2.11
N TYR A 16 -0.03 -8.96 -1.23
CA TYR A 16 0.33 -9.98 -0.24
C TYR A 16 -0.90 -10.51 0.54
N PRO A 17 -1.03 -11.84 0.80
CA PRO A 17 -0.03 -12.90 0.62
C PRO A 17 -0.13 -13.67 -0.70
N SER A 18 -0.92 -13.22 -1.67
CA SER A 18 -0.88 -13.84 -3.00
C SER A 18 0.46 -13.48 -3.65
N ILE A 19 1.43 -14.38 -3.56
CA ILE A 19 2.75 -14.22 -4.17
C ILE A 19 2.66 -14.72 -5.62
N GLY A 20 2.68 -13.77 -6.54
CA GLY A 20 2.74 -13.92 -8.00
C GLY A 20 3.53 -12.75 -8.60
N GLY A 21 3.78 -12.74 -9.91
CA GLY A 21 4.68 -11.76 -10.54
C GLY A 21 4.22 -10.30 -10.38
N SER A 22 2.95 -10.01 -10.68
CA SER A 22 2.39 -8.65 -10.66
C SER A 22 2.30 -8.03 -9.25
N GLU A 23 2.10 -8.85 -8.23
CA GLU A 23 1.91 -8.43 -6.84
C GLU A 23 3.21 -7.91 -6.20
N ASN A 24 4.37 -8.38 -6.68
CA ASN A 24 5.67 -7.94 -6.21
C ASN A 24 5.92 -6.46 -6.53
N TYR A 25 5.47 -5.96 -7.70
CA TYR A 25 5.71 -4.58 -8.08
C TYR A 25 5.09 -3.57 -7.11
N ALA A 26 3.88 -3.83 -6.60
CA ALA A 26 3.24 -2.94 -5.64
C ALA A 26 3.98 -2.92 -4.29
N ILE A 27 4.50 -4.08 -3.86
CA ILE A 27 5.30 -4.21 -2.64
C ILE A 27 6.65 -3.49 -2.82
N ASP A 28 7.35 -3.77 -3.91
CA ASP A 28 8.67 -3.22 -4.21
C ASP A 28 8.62 -1.71 -4.35
N LEU A 29 7.64 -1.18 -5.10
CA LEU A 29 7.43 0.25 -5.25
C LEU A 29 7.13 0.92 -3.90
N ALA A 30 6.24 0.33 -3.10
CA ALA A 30 5.90 0.89 -1.79
C ALA A 30 7.12 0.90 -0.85
N ASN A 31 7.94 -0.14 -0.88
CA ASN A 31 9.17 -0.23 -0.12
C ASN A 31 10.18 0.82 -0.54
N GLU A 32 10.49 0.94 -1.83
CA GLU A 32 11.48 1.90 -2.31
C GLU A 32 11.05 3.34 -2.03
N LEU A 33 9.78 3.70 -2.29
CA LEU A 33 9.26 5.02 -1.94
C LEU A 33 9.31 5.31 -0.44
N THR A 34 9.07 4.29 0.40
CA THR A 34 9.20 4.44 1.86
C THR A 34 10.65 4.65 2.28
N LYS A 35 11.60 3.91 1.68
CA LYS A 35 13.04 4.08 1.93
C LYS A 35 13.55 5.45 1.49
N GLU A 36 12.96 6.04 0.44
CA GLU A 36 13.23 7.40 0.03
C GLU A 36 12.68 8.47 0.98
N GLY A 37 11.98 8.07 2.05
CA GLY A 37 11.46 8.94 3.09
C GLY A 37 10.02 9.41 2.83
N HIS A 38 9.34 8.89 1.81
CA HIS A 38 7.94 9.18 1.58
C HIS A 38 7.03 8.41 2.52
N LYS A 39 5.86 8.98 2.80
CA LYS A 39 4.82 8.32 3.58
C LYS A 39 3.89 7.54 2.67
N VAL A 40 4.02 6.22 2.68
CA VAL A 40 3.30 5.35 1.73
C VAL A 40 2.18 4.56 2.42
N GLY A 41 1.07 4.40 1.71
CA GLY A 41 0.00 3.45 2.04
C GLY A 41 -0.40 2.61 0.81
N VAL A 42 -0.81 1.37 1.03
CA VAL A 42 -1.32 0.48 -0.02
C VAL A 42 -2.77 0.11 0.28
N ILE A 43 -3.68 0.27 -0.67
CA ILE A 43 -5.05 -0.25 -0.60
C ILE A 43 -5.13 -1.54 -1.39
N THR A 44 -5.76 -2.56 -0.81
CA THR A 44 -5.98 -3.83 -1.49
C THR A 44 -7.32 -4.49 -1.12
N ALA A 45 -7.89 -5.27 -2.05
CA ALA A 45 -8.99 -6.19 -1.74
C ALA A 45 -8.53 -7.43 -0.97
N LYS A 46 -7.24 -7.74 -1.06
CA LYS A 46 -6.72 -9.01 -0.60
C LYS A 46 -6.84 -9.11 0.92
N LYS A 47 -7.52 -10.15 1.39
CA LYS A 47 -7.51 -10.53 2.79
C LYS A 47 -6.19 -11.22 3.13
N SER A 48 -5.68 -10.97 4.32
CA SER A 48 -4.57 -11.71 4.92
C SER A 48 -5.01 -12.20 6.28
N MET A 49 -4.63 -13.43 6.63
CA MET A 49 -4.76 -13.96 8.00
C MET A 49 -3.55 -13.60 8.87
N VAL A 50 -2.47 -13.14 8.24
CA VAL A 50 -1.23 -12.74 8.89
C VAL A 50 -1.19 -11.22 8.99
N LYS A 51 -0.74 -10.71 10.14
CA LYS A 51 -0.52 -9.28 10.36
C LYS A 51 0.58 -8.77 9.41
N ASP A 52 0.32 -7.64 8.77
CA ASP A 52 1.28 -6.99 7.89
C ASP A 52 2.51 -6.49 8.67
N THR A 53 3.72 -6.75 8.16
CA THR A 53 5.01 -6.37 8.76
C THR A 53 5.77 -5.34 7.93
N PHE A 54 5.10 -4.69 6.96
CA PHE A 54 5.71 -3.70 6.08
C PHE A 54 6.00 -2.38 6.81
N GLN A 55 6.97 -1.62 6.28
CA GLN A 55 7.29 -0.27 6.78
C GLN A 55 6.26 0.78 6.35
N PHE A 56 5.36 0.42 5.43
CA PHE A 56 4.23 1.23 4.98
C PHE A 56 2.90 0.67 5.49
N LYS A 57 1.85 1.49 5.47
CA LYS A 57 0.50 1.06 5.92
C LYS A 57 -0.21 0.26 4.84
N VAL A 58 -0.90 -0.80 5.21
CA VAL A 58 -1.77 -1.56 4.29
C VAL A 58 -3.22 -1.44 4.75
N PHE A 59 -4.08 -0.98 3.84
CA PHE A 59 -5.51 -0.81 4.03
C PHE A 59 -6.24 -1.91 3.25
N ARG A 60 -6.69 -2.96 3.96
CA ARG A 60 -7.39 -4.10 3.36
C ARG A 60 -8.89 -3.84 3.38
N LEU A 61 -9.47 -3.54 2.22
CA LEU A 61 -10.88 -3.14 2.08
C LEU A 61 -11.66 -4.17 1.28
N HIS A 62 -12.85 -4.52 1.73
CA HIS A 62 -13.74 -5.39 0.98
C HIS A 62 -14.34 -4.60 -0.19
N LYS A 63 -13.95 -4.91 -1.44
CA LYS A 63 -14.32 -4.23 -2.71
C LYS A 63 -13.66 -2.84 -2.88
N PRO A 64 -12.35 -2.78 -3.17
CA PRO A 64 -11.62 -1.52 -3.22
C PRO A 64 -11.99 -0.62 -4.41
N PHE A 65 -12.57 -1.12 -5.49
CA PHE A 65 -13.15 -0.23 -6.52
C PHE A 65 -14.37 0.56 -6.02
N SER A 66 -14.93 0.19 -4.87
CA SER A 66 -15.96 0.96 -4.18
C SER A 66 -15.39 1.93 -3.15
N ILE A 67 -14.14 2.43 -3.32
CA ILE A 67 -13.54 3.46 -2.45
C ILE A 67 -14.47 4.68 -2.41
N LYS A 68 -15.38 4.67 -1.44
CA LYS A 68 -16.34 5.72 -1.12
C LYS A 68 -16.21 5.92 0.38
N ARG A 69 -15.95 7.15 0.82
CA ARG A 69 -15.94 7.53 2.24
C ARG A 69 -14.93 6.77 3.11
N ILE A 70 -13.78 6.35 2.58
CA ILE A 70 -12.70 5.80 3.42
C ILE A 70 -11.83 6.96 3.88
N ASN A 71 -11.76 7.16 5.19
CA ASN A 71 -10.83 8.10 5.78
C ASN A 71 -9.44 7.45 5.86
N ILE A 72 -8.61 7.70 4.86
CA ILE A 72 -7.22 7.24 4.83
C ILE A 72 -6.36 8.32 5.48
N ASN A 73 -6.42 8.40 6.80
CA ASN A 73 -5.60 9.31 7.58
C ASN A 73 -4.15 8.80 7.59
N LEU A 74 -3.40 9.17 6.55
CA LEU A 74 -1.93 9.12 6.49
C LEU A 74 -1.37 10.23 7.41
N ILE A 75 -1.74 10.21 8.70
CA ILE A 75 -1.15 11.08 9.75
C ILE A 75 0.30 10.72 9.90
#